data_AF-A0AA36NEQ3-F1
#
_entry.id   AF-A0AA36NEQ3-F1
#
_cell.length_a   1.000
_cell.length_b   1.000
_cell.length_c   1.000
_cell.angle_alpha   90.00
_cell.angle_beta   90.00
_cell.angle_gamma   90.00
#
_symmetry.space_group_name_H-M   'P 1'
#
loop_
_entity.id
_entity.type
_entity.pdbx_description
1 polymer ?
#
loop_
_entity_poly.entity_id
_entity_poly.type
_entity_poly.pdbx_seq_one_letter_code
_entity_poly.pdbx_strand_id
1 'polypeptide(L)'
;MLPRMCPFLFSLKTRKMLLKYTAFGPSFAVHWTQEHKVGSFLKRRATVQTELNAQTDPRKMQELSQELSNIEEHVVRSNFWLGTLQSTLVRLQKGEEFLRQADVAMGILAKASKLMEVQFEGETGFGVAVTQSFYVEVAQALQDRSINSTVPMWE
;
A
#
# COMPACT_ATOMS: atom_id res chain seq x y z
N MET A 1 21.18 9.12 -5.99
CA MET A 1 22.01 10.34 -5.81
C MET A 1 21.55 11.49 -6.72
N LEU A 2 21.52 11.33 -8.05
CA LEU A 2 21.18 12.42 -9.00
C LEU A 2 19.86 13.18 -8.72
N PRO A 3 18.72 12.52 -8.42
CA PRO A 3 17.46 13.24 -8.17
C PRO A 3 17.46 14.11 -6.91
N ARG A 4 18.32 13.81 -5.93
CA ARG A 4 18.51 14.62 -4.73
C ARG A 4 19.50 15.76 -4.97
N MET A 5 20.57 15.52 -5.73
CA MET A 5 21.62 16.50 -6.01
C MET A 5 21.23 17.53 -7.08
N CYS A 6 20.46 17.11 -8.09
CA CYS A 6 20.08 17.94 -9.23
C CYS A 6 18.55 17.88 -9.45
N PRO A 7 17.73 18.32 -8.48
CA PRO A 7 16.27 18.20 -8.56
C PRO A 7 15.67 18.99 -9.73
N PHE A 8 16.38 20.01 -10.24
CA PHE A 8 15.97 20.82 -11.40
C PHE A 8 15.99 20.05 -12.72
N LEU A 9 16.77 18.96 -12.83
CA LEU A 9 16.79 18.09 -14.02
C LEU A 9 15.53 17.23 -14.14
N PHE A 10 14.74 17.14 -13.06
CA PHE A 10 13.59 16.26 -12.99
C PHE A 10 12.30 17.06 -12.79
N SER A 11 11.31 16.78 -13.64
CA SER A 11 9.97 17.32 -13.48
C SER A 11 9.42 17.05 -12.06
N LEU A 12 8.52 17.91 -11.59
CA LEU A 12 7.82 17.68 -10.32
C LEU A 12 7.12 16.30 -10.30
N LYS A 13 6.57 15.87 -11.44
CA LYS A 13 5.94 14.56 -11.61
C LYS A 13 6.94 13.42 -11.35
N THR A 14 8.13 13.50 -11.92
CA THR A 14 9.19 12.49 -11.74
C THR A 14 9.66 12.43 -10.30
N ARG A 15 9.85 13.58 -9.65
CA ARG A 15 10.24 13.64 -8.23
C ARG A 15 9.17 13.05 -7.31
N LYS A 16 7.88 13.35 -7.57
CA LYS A 16 6.75 12.73 -6.88
C LYS A 16 6.71 11.21 -7.08
N MET A 17 6.97 10.73 -8.30
CA MET A 17 7.05 9.29 -8.57
C MET A 17 8.18 8.62 -7.81
N LEU A 18 9.38 9.21 -7.83
CA LEU A 18 10.52 8.69 -7.06
C LEU A 18 10.16 8.54 -5.59
N LEU A 19 9.61 9.59 -4.98
CA LEU A 19 9.18 9.55 -3.58
C LEU A 19 8.17 8.41 -3.34
N LYS A 20 7.14 8.29 -4.17
CA LYS A 20 6.12 7.23 -4.01
C LYS A 20 6.70 5.82 -4.11
N TYR A 21 7.70 5.61 -4.97
CA TYR A 21 8.31 4.29 -5.15
C TYR A 21 9.38 3.95 -4.10
N THR A 22 9.95 4.93 -3.41
CA THR A 22 11.02 4.69 -2.43
C THR A 22 10.60 4.90 -0.98
N ALA A 23 9.53 5.65 -0.71
CA ALA A 23 9.17 6.05 0.66
C ALA A 23 8.71 4.88 1.55
N PHE A 24 8.04 3.87 0.97
CA PHE A 24 7.36 2.81 1.74
C PHE A 24 7.84 1.40 1.35
N GLY A 25 9.02 1.30 0.73
CA GLY A 25 9.62 0.04 0.31
C GLY A 25 9.05 -0.55 -0.98
N PRO A 26 9.68 -1.63 -1.48
CA PRO A 26 9.36 -2.22 -2.79
C PRO A 26 7.95 -2.83 -2.85
N SER A 27 7.47 -3.45 -1.76
CA SER A 27 6.13 -4.04 -1.74
C SER A 27 5.03 -2.99 -1.93
N PHE A 28 5.16 -1.83 -1.28
CA PHE A 28 4.24 -0.72 -1.51
C PHE A 28 4.36 -0.17 -2.95
N ALA A 29 5.57 -0.06 -3.49
CA ALA A 29 5.77 0.39 -4.86
C ALA A 29 5.06 -0.53 -5.89
N VAL A 30 5.15 -1.85 -5.70
CA VAL A 30 4.46 -2.84 -6.52
C VAL A 30 2.95 -2.71 -6.37
N HIS A 31 2.44 -2.68 -5.13
CA HIS A 31 1.02 -2.50 -4.85
C HIS A 31 0.47 -1.22 -5.50
N TRP A 32 1.15 -0.10 -5.31
CA TRP A 32 0.77 1.19 -5.88
C TRP A 32 0.72 1.14 -7.41
N THR A 33 1.73 0.53 -8.04
CA THR A 33 1.77 0.37 -9.51
C THR A 33 0.63 -0.51 -10.01
N GLN A 34 0.40 -1.65 -9.37
CA GLN A 34 -0.69 -2.57 -9.69
C GLN A 34 -2.05 -1.91 -9.56
N GLU A 35 -2.32 -1.21 -8.46
CA GLU A 35 -3.58 -0.50 -8.23
C GLU A 35 -3.85 0.56 -9.30
N HIS A 36 -2.81 1.26 -9.77
CA HIS A 36 -2.95 2.29 -10.82
C HIS A 36 -3.14 1.72 -12.22
N LYS A 37 -2.63 0.52 -12.49
CA LYS A 37 -2.56 -0.04 -13.85
C LYS A 37 -3.60 -1.11 -14.11
N VAL A 38 -3.87 -1.95 -13.12
CA VAL A 38 -4.82 -3.08 -13.21
C VAL A 38 -5.87 -3.06 -12.10
N GLY A 39 -5.86 -2.08 -11.19
CA GLY A 39 -6.80 -2.02 -10.06
C GLY A 39 -8.28 -1.95 -10.45
N SER A 40 -8.62 -1.30 -11.58
CA SER A 40 -10.00 -1.29 -12.09
C SER A 40 -10.48 -2.70 -12.48
N PHE A 41 -9.63 -3.48 -13.14
CA PHE A 41 -9.91 -4.87 -13.49
C PHE A 41 -10.01 -5.76 -12.25
N LEU A 42 -9.13 -5.57 -11.25
CA LEU A 42 -9.19 -6.31 -10.00
C LEU A 42 -10.48 -6.03 -9.22
N LYS A 43 -10.94 -4.77 -9.20
CA LYS A 43 -12.23 -4.39 -8.60
C LYS A 43 -13.40 -5.01 -9.35
N ARG A 44 -13.42 -4.91 -10.68
CA ARG A 44 -14.47 -5.54 -11.51
C ARG A 44 -14.50 -7.05 -11.32
N ARG A 45 -13.33 -7.71 -11.27
CA ARG A 45 -13.21 -9.14 -10.97
C ARG A 45 -13.92 -9.51 -9.67
N ALA A 46 -13.67 -8.76 -8.60
CA ALA A 46 -14.30 -9.01 -7.29
C ALA A 46 -15.83 -8.81 -7.34
N THR A 47 -16.29 -7.79 -8.07
CA THR A 47 -17.73 -7.56 -8.29
C THR A 47 -18.38 -8.71 -9.06
N VAL A 48 -17.82 -9.09 -10.21
CA VAL A 48 -18.32 -10.19 -11.06
C VAL A 48 -18.31 -11.52 -10.31
N GLN A 49 -17.26 -11.80 -9.52
CA GLN A 49 -17.21 -13.00 -8.68
C GLN A 49 -18.36 -13.02 -7.64
N THR A 50 -18.67 -11.87 -7.05
CA THR A 50 -19.77 -11.75 -6.07
C THR A 50 -21.12 -11.93 -6.76
N GLU A 51 -21.32 -11.30 -7.93
CA GLU A 51 -22.53 -11.46 -8.76
C GLU A 51 -22.72 -12.92 -9.18
N LEU A 52 -21.65 -13.60 -9.59
CA LEU A 52 -21.66 -15.01 -9.97
C LEU A 52 -22.08 -15.90 -8.79
N ASN A 53 -21.53 -15.65 -7.60
CA ASN A 53 -21.86 -16.41 -6.40
C ASN A 53 -23.31 -16.20 -5.93
N ALA A 54 -23.92 -15.06 -6.28
CA ALA A 54 -25.31 -14.75 -5.94
C ALA A 54 -26.32 -15.25 -7.00
N GLN A 55 -25.85 -15.69 -8.17
CA GLN A 55 -26.71 -16.04 -9.29
C GLN A 55 -27.13 -17.51 -9.28
N THR A 56 -28.35 -17.79 -9.70
CA THR A 56 -28.92 -19.15 -9.78
C THR A 56 -29.32 -19.56 -11.20
N ASP A 57 -29.50 -18.58 -12.11
CA ASP A 57 -29.79 -18.85 -13.52
C ASP A 57 -28.54 -19.38 -14.26
N PRO A 58 -28.57 -20.61 -14.81
CA PRO A 58 -27.44 -21.22 -15.49
C PRO A 58 -26.87 -20.39 -16.65
N ARG A 59 -27.72 -19.66 -17.40
CA ARG A 59 -27.26 -18.85 -18.54
C ARG A 59 -26.45 -17.65 -18.08
N LYS A 60 -26.97 -16.93 -17.08
CA LYS A 60 -26.28 -15.78 -16.48
C LYS A 60 -25.01 -16.19 -15.75
N MET A 61 -25.01 -17.35 -15.10
CA MET A 61 -23.79 -17.90 -14.49
C MET A 61 -22.69 -18.15 -15.55
N GLN A 62 -23.07 -18.69 -16.71
CA GLN A 62 -22.12 -18.92 -17.79
C GLN A 62 -21.55 -17.61 -18.36
N GLU A 63 -22.40 -16.59 -18.55
CA GLU A 63 -21.98 -15.26 -19.00
C GLU A 63 -21.01 -14.59 -18.02
N LEU A 64 -21.36 -14.57 -16.72
CA LEU A 64 -20.50 -13.99 -15.67
C LEU A 64 -19.18 -14.77 -15.51
N SER A 65 -19.21 -16.10 -15.63
CA SER A 65 -18.00 -16.92 -15.62
C SER A 65 -17.10 -16.61 -16.81
N GLN A 66 -17.66 -16.36 -17.99
CA GLN A 66 -16.88 -15.98 -19.17
C GLN A 66 -16.29 -14.57 -18.99
N GLU A 67 -17.06 -13.62 -18.47
CA GLU A 67 -16.55 -12.28 -18.15
C GLU A 67 -15.39 -12.36 -17.16
N LEU A 68 -15.53 -13.14 -16.09
CA LEU A 68 -14.50 -13.35 -15.08
C LEU A 68 -13.21 -13.88 -15.72
N SER A 69 -13.30 -14.91 -16.56
CA SER A 69 -12.16 -15.47 -17.29
C SER A 69 -11.46 -14.43 -18.17
N ASN A 70 -12.22 -13.60 -18.89
CA ASN A 70 -11.66 -12.55 -19.75
C ASN A 70 -10.91 -11.49 -18.92
N ILE A 71 -11.46 -11.10 -17.77
CA ILE A 71 -10.80 -10.16 -16.85
C ILE A 71 -9.51 -10.74 -16.30
N GLU A 72 -9.52 -12.01 -15.88
CA GLU A 72 -8.34 -12.69 -15.36
C GLU A 72 -7.23 -12.80 -16.40
N GLU A 73 -7.57 -13.19 -17.64
CA GLU A 73 -6.62 -13.22 -18.75
C GLU A 73 -6.01 -11.84 -19.00
N HIS A 74 -6.82 -10.77 -18.96
CA HIS A 74 -6.34 -9.40 -19.14
C HIS A 74 -5.37 -8.97 -18.03
N VAL A 75 -5.66 -9.31 -16.78
CA VAL A 75 -4.78 -9.00 -15.64
C VAL A 75 -3.47 -9.76 -15.75
N VAL A 76 -3.52 -11.07 -16.04
CA VAL A 76 -2.32 -11.93 -16.12
C VAL A 76 -1.41 -11.54 -17.29
N ARG A 77 -1.99 -11.10 -18.42
CA ARG A 77 -1.21 -10.62 -19.58
C ARG A 77 -0.60 -9.23 -19.38
N SER A 78 -1.02 -8.50 -18.35
CA SER A 78 -0.48 -7.17 -18.08
C SER A 78 0.94 -7.25 -17.54
N ASN A 79 1.87 -6.52 -18.15
CA ASN A 79 3.25 -6.37 -17.64
C ASN A 79 3.33 -5.69 -16.26
N PHE A 80 2.21 -5.17 -15.75
CA PHE A 80 2.13 -4.54 -14.43
C PHE A 80 1.64 -5.49 -13.34
N TRP A 81 1.19 -6.71 -13.69
CA TRP A 81 0.79 -7.71 -12.71
C TRP A 81 1.99 -8.58 -12.32
N LEU A 82 2.45 -8.42 -11.08
CA LEU A 82 3.59 -9.15 -10.51
C LEU A 82 3.14 -10.22 -9.50
N GLY A 83 1.83 -10.49 -9.46
CA GLY A 83 1.21 -11.42 -8.52
C GLY A 83 0.63 -10.75 -7.27
N THR A 84 0.25 -11.60 -6.31
CA THR A 84 -0.37 -11.17 -5.06
C THR A 84 0.70 -10.87 -4.02
N LEU A 85 0.61 -9.69 -3.42
CA LEU A 85 1.43 -9.32 -2.27
C LEU A 85 0.79 -9.79 -0.98
N GLN A 86 1.57 -10.40 -0.11
CA GLN A 86 1.13 -10.71 1.26
C GLN A 86 1.12 -9.43 2.09
N SER A 87 0.10 -9.25 2.93
CA SER A 87 0.08 -8.22 3.97
C SER A 87 0.48 -8.78 5.33
N THR A 88 0.98 -7.90 6.19
CA THR A 88 1.31 -8.16 7.59
C THR A 88 0.59 -7.12 8.42
N LEU A 89 -0.21 -7.61 9.37
CA LEU A 89 -0.92 -6.78 10.33
C LEU A 89 0.04 -6.39 11.46
N VAL A 90 0.27 -5.10 11.61
CA VAL A 90 1.03 -4.50 12.71
C VAL A 90 0.04 -3.88 13.69
N ARG A 91 0.05 -4.38 14.93
CA ARG A 91 -0.74 -3.84 16.02
C ARG A 91 0.09 -2.84 16.81
N LEU A 92 -0.47 -1.66 17.03
CA LEU A 92 0.21 -0.55 17.69
C LEU A 92 -0.67 0.08 18.75
N GLN A 93 -0.06 0.54 19.84
CA GLN A 93 -0.70 1.38 20.83
C GLN A 93 -0.29 2.84 20.62
N LYS A 94 -1.25 3.77 20.70
CA LYS A 94 -0.97 5.21 20.74
C LYS A 94 -0.40 5.60 22.12
N GLY A 95 0.39 6.66 22.16
CA GLY A 95 0.99 7.18 23.40
C GLY A 95 2.50 7.39 23.29
N GLU A 96 3.19 7.43 24.44
CA GLU A 96 4.62 7.76 24.53
C GLU A 96 5.51 6.77 23.76
N GLU A 97 5.14 5.48 23.79
CA GLU A 97 5.90 4.41 23.14
C GLU A 97 5.63 4.27 21.64
N PHE A 98 4.79 5.13 21.05
CA PHE A 98 4.34 5.00 19.67
C PHE A 98 5.49 5.00 18.67
N LEU A 99 6.44 5.93 18.80
CA LEU A 99 7.61 6.00 17.91
C LEU A 99 8.53 4.80 18.04
N ARG A 100 8.74 4.29 19.26
CA ARG A 100 9.56 3.09 19.47
C ARG A 100 8.89 1.86 18.83
N GLN A 101 7.56 1.72 18.98
CA GLN A 101 6.82 0.66 18.32
C GLN A 101 6.90 0.78 16.78
N ALA A 102 6.78 2.00 16.25
CA ALA A 102 6.90 2.28 14.82
C ALA A 102 8.29 1.88 14.28
N ASP A 103 9.36 2.23 15.00
CA ASP A 103 10.73 1.90 14.60
C ASP A 103 10.95 0.38 14.55
N VAL A 104 10.52 -0.35 15.59
CA VAL A 104 10.60 -1.82 15.62
C VAL A 104 9.80 -2.44 14.47
N ALA A 105 8.56 -1.98 14.25
CA ALA A 105 7.72 -2.48 13.17
C ALA A 105 8.35 -2.25 11.80
N MET A 106 8.86 -1.04 11.55
CA MET A 106 9.52 -0.68 10.29
C MET A 106 10.83 -1.43 10.10
N GLY A 107 11.61 -1.68 11.16
CA GLY A 107 12.84 -2.49 11.10
C GLY A 107 12.58 -3.94 10.68
N ILE A 108 11.45 -4.51 11.06
CA ILE A 108 11.02 -5.86 10.63
C ILE A 108 10.49 -5.81 9.20
N LEU A 109 9.59 -4.87 8.90
CA LEU A 109 8.93 -4.76 7.60
C LEU A 109 9.85 -4.33 6.48
N ALA A 110 10.89 -3.54 6.76
CA ALA A 110 11.90 -3.17 5.75
C ALA A 110 12.61 -4.41 5.19
N LYS A 111 12.67 -5.51 5.95
CA LYS A 111 13.29 -6.79 5.55
C LYS A 111 12.28 -7.79 4.99
N ALA A 112 11.03 -7.76 5.46
CA ALA A 112 9.97 -8.62 4.98
C ALA A 112 9.34 -7.99 3.73
N SER A 113 9.44 -8.63 2.56
CA SER A 113 8.82 -8.15 1.31
C SER A 113 7.28 -8.23 1.33
N LYS A 114 6.63 -7.61 2.32
CA LYS A 114 5.20 -7.67 2.61
C LYS A 114 4.61 -6.25 2.72
N LEU A 115 3.32 -6.13 2.45
CA LEU A 115 2.57 -4.90 2.70
C LEU A 115 2.30 -4.73 4.20
N MET A 116 2.35 -3.50 4.68
CA MET A 116 2.00 -3.15 6.05
C MET A 116 0.54 -2.76 6.14
N GLU A 117 -0.20 -3.44 7.02
CA GLU A 117 -1.53 -3.03 7.45
C GLU A 117 -1.47 -2.69 8.93
N VAL A 118 -1.95 -1.52 9.31
CA VAL A 118 -1.94 -1.09 10.72
C VAL A 118 -3.30 -1.31 11.35
N GLN A 119 -3.28 -1.74 12.60
CA GLN A 119 -4.43 -1.73 13.50
C GLN A 119 -4.00 -1.08 14.83
N PHE A 120 -4.72 -0.04 15.25
CA PHE A 120 -4.52 0.55 16.56
C PHE A 120 -5.30 -0.24 17.62
N GLU A 121 -4.70 -0.44 18.79
CA GLU A 121 -5.40 -1.07 19.91
C GLU A 121 -6.60 -0.24 20.35
N GLY A 122 -7.72 -0.92 20.63
CA GLY A 122 -9.00 -0.28 20.98
C GLY A 122 -9.78 0.29 19.79
N GLU A 123 -9.21 0.30 18.57
CA GLU A 123 -9.90 0.70 17.35
C GLU A 123 -10.33 -0.54 16.52
N THR A 124 -11.53 -0.50 15.94
CA THR A 124 -12.10 -1.61 15.14
C THR A 124 -11.67 -1.57 13.66
N GLY A 125 -10.82 -0.62 13.27
CA GLY A 125 -10.38 -0.43 11.88
C GLY A 125 -8.98 -0.96 11.59
N PHE A 126 -8.78 -1.46 10.36
CA PHE A 126 -7.47 -1.76 9.77
C PHE A 126 -7.48 -1.48 8.26
N GLY A 127 -6.32 -1.50 7.62
CA GLY A 127 -6.17 -1.35 6.17
C GLY A 127 -5.61 0.01 5.74
N VAL A 128 -5.75 0.34 4.45
CA VAL A 128 -5.01 1.44 3.79
C VAL A 128 -5.18 2.80 4.48
N ALA A 129 -6.40 3.16 4.90
CA ALA A 129 -6.66 4.44 5.57
C ALA A 129 -5.96 4.51 6.94
N VAL A 130 -6.00 3.42 7.71
CA VAL A 130 -5.35 3.35 9.03
C VAL A 130 -3.83 3.36 8.88
N THR A 131 -3.29 2.62 7.90
CA THR A 131 -1.86 2.66 7.57
C THR A 131 -1.42 4.07 7.14
N GLN A 132 -2.26 4.81 6.40
CA GLN A 132 -1.96 6.20 6.05
C GLN A 132 -1.93 7.09 7.30
N SER A 133 -2.91 6.96 8.20
CA SER A 133 -2.94 7.69 9.47
C SER A 133 -1.69 7.39 10.31
N PHE A 134 -1.25 6.14 10.37
CA PHE A 134 0.01 5.77 11.03
C PHE A 134 1.20 6.57 10.49
N TYR A 135 1.39 6.65 9.17
CA TYR A 135 2.49 7.43 8.60
C TYR A 135 2.38 8.93 8.92
N VAL A 136 1.16 9.47 8.98
CA VAL A 136 0.92 10.86 9.36
C VAL A 136 1.27 11.09 10.83
N GLU A 137 0.84 10.20 11.73
CA GLU A 137 1.14 10.29 13.16
C GLU A 137 2.65 10.16 13.44
N VAL A 138 3.34 9.24 12.75
CA VAL A 138 4.81 9.11 12.86
C VAL A 138 5.49 10.39 12.38
N ALA A 139 5.08 10.93 11.22
CA ALA A 139 5.64 12.16 10.69
C ALA A 139 5.40 13.37 11.61
N GLN A 140 4.25 13.44 12.29
CA GLN A 140 3.95 14.48 13.28
C GLN A 140 4.79 14.32 14.54
N ALA A 141 4.92 13.10 15.07
CA ALA A 141 5.71 12.83 16.27
C ALA A 141 7.21 13.14 16.05
N LEU A 142 7.75 12.84 14.86
CA LEU A 142 9.13 13.20 14.50
C LEU A 142 9.37 14.72 14.36
N GLN A 143 8.31 15.51 14.17
CA GLN A 143 8.40 16.97 14.13
C GLN A 143 8.37 17.62 15.52
N ASP A 144 8.07 16.85 16.58
CA ASP A 144 8.16 17.36 17.95
C ASP A 144 9.59 17.81 18.25
N ARG A 145 9.75 19.00 18.84
CA ARG A 145 11.06 19.61 19.10
C ARG A 145 11.95 18.75 19.99
N SER A 146 11.38 18.08 20.99
CA SER A 146 12.11 17.21 21.91
C SER A 146 12.70 16.01 21.16
N ILE A 147 11.89 15.39 20.28
CA ILE A 147 12.29 14.23 19.48
C ILE A 147 13.25 14.64 18.37
N ASN A 148 12.96 15.71 17.63
CA ASN A 148 13.80 16.20 16.54
C ASN A 148 15.18 16.66 17.02
N SER A 149 15.31 17.10 18.29
CA SER A 149 16.64 17.38 18.86
C SER A 149 17.50 16.13 19.06
N THR A 150 16.88 14.96 19.22
CA THR A 150 17.58 13.67 19.37
C THR A 150 17.81 12.97 18.03
N VAL A 151 16.89 13.16 17.07
CA VAL A 151 16.97 12.58 15.72
C VAL A 151 16.61 13.68 14.71
N PRO A 152 17.59 14.48 14.26
CA PRO A 152 17.34 15.57 13.32
C PRO A 152 16.80 15.02 12.00
N MET A 153 15.61 15.46 11.59
CA MET A 153 15.04 15.09 10.28
C MET A 153 15.75 15.76 9.10
N TRP A 154 16.52 16.82 9.36
CA TRP A 154 17.32 17.53 8.37
C TRP A 154 18.63 17.98 9.03
N GLU A 155 19.75 17.45 8.51
CA GLU A 155 21.08 18.06 8.64
C GLU A 155 21.40 18.90 7.40
#